data_AF-A0A0G0F7U1-F1
#
_entry.id   AF-A0A0G0F7U1-F1
#
_cell.length_a   1.000
_cell.length_b   1.000
_cell.length_c   1.000
_cell.angle_alpha   90.00
_cell.angle_beta   90.00
_cell.angle_gamma   90.00
#
_symmetry.space_group_name_H-M   'P 1'
#
loop_
_entity.id
_entity.type
_entity.pdbx_description
1 polymer ?
#
loop_
_entity_poly.entity_id
_entity_poly.type
_entity_poly.pdbx_seq_one_letter_code
_entity_poly.pdbx_strand_id
1 'polypeptide(L)'
;MKNFLPTTLKKNSSGFTLIELMITISIIAILAVTGIIIYTGAQKRARDSKRRQDITSITQALETNKPPTSPIYAPLANSHFSGGKIPSEANPEKYCLAKNTIDKTPPAEPVTAGDWQAGQDCPGGAANYKIASSSASAVYENGSDALSWTVCAYLEQDSPNYFCRSSSQ
;
A
#
# COMPACT_ATOMS: atom_id res chain seq x y z
N MET A 1 -33.09 -70.63 28.98
CA MET A 1 -32.29 -70.04 27.88
C MET A 1 -32.94 -68.70 27.56
N LYS A 2 -32.19 -67.59 27.69
CA LYS A 2 -32.72 -66.23 27.58
C LYS A 2 -32.70 -65.82 26.10
N ASN A 3 -33.87 -65.64 25.50
CA ASN A 3 -33.98 -65.19 24.12
C ASN A 3 -33.61 -63.70 24.04
N PHE A 4 -32.47 -63.41 23.42
CA PHE A 4 -32.02 -62.07 23.06
C PHE A 4 -32.85 -61.58 21.86
N LEU A 5 -33.73 -60.60 22.08
CA LEU A 5 -34.39 -59.89 20.99
C LEU A 5 -33.55 -58.67 20.57
N PRO A 6 -33.23 -58.51 19.27
CA PRO A 6 -32.48 -57.36 18.78
C PRO A 6 -33.39 -56.14 18.65
N THR A 7 -33.11 -55.09 19.42
CA THR A 7 -33.70 -53.76 19.25
C THR A 7 -33.07 -53.06 18.05
N THR A 8 -33.74 -53.10 16.90
CA THR A 8 -33.39 -52.30 15.73
C THR A 8 -33.67 -50.83 16.00
N LEU A 9 -32.61 -50.03 16.18
CA LEU A 9 -32.67 -48.56 16.24
C LEU A 9 -33.10 -48.02 14.87
N LYS A 10 -34.31 -47.45 14.80
CA LYS A 10 -34.86 -46.82 13.61
C LYS A 10 -34.12 -45.49 13.34
N LYS A 11 -33.22 -45.46 12.36
CA LYS A 11 -32.52 -44.24 11.93
C LYS A 11 -33.51 -43.36 11.14
N ASN A 12 -33.93 -42.23 11.72
CA ASN A 12 -34.70 -41.22 10.99
C ASN A 12 -33.79 -40.55 9.95
N SER A 13 -33.94 -40.92 8.68
CA SER A 13 -33.28 -40.26 7.55
C SER A 13 -34.16 -39.13 7.03
N SER A 14 -34.04 -37.94 7.63
CA SER A 14 -34.58 -36.71 7.04
C SER A 14 -33.59 -36.19 6.00
N GLY A 15 -33.97 -36.23 4.73
CA GLY A 15 -33.23 -35.58 3.64
C GLY A 15 -33.70 -34.14 3.44
N PHE A 16 -32.82 -33.30 2.93
CA PHE A 16 -33.16 -31.95 2.46
C PHE A 16 -34.13 -32.03 1.28
N THR A 17 -35.10 -31.11 1.23
CA THR A 17 -35.99 -31.01 0.06
C THR A 17 -35.27 -30.31 -1.10
N LEU A 18 -35.70 -30.58 -2.35
CA LEU A 18 -35.13 -29.93 -3.53
C LEU A 18 -35.28 -28.41 -3.44
N ILE A 19 -36.45 -27.94 -2.97
CA ILE A 19 -36.71 -26.50 -2.79
C ILE A 19 -35.82 -25.87 -1.73
N GLU A 20 -35.51 -26.59 -0.65
CA GLU A 20 -34.62 -26.11 0.41
C GLU A 20 -33.20 -25.95 -0.10
N LEU A 21 -32.70 -26.92 -0.87
CA LEU A 21 -31.40 -26.78 -1.54
C LEU A 21 -31.39 -25.60 -2.54
N MET A 22 -32.48 -25.42 -3.30
CA MET A 22 -32.60 -24.35 -4.30
C MET A 22 -32.57 -22.95 -3.67
N ILE A 23 -33.31 -22.74 -2.58
CA ILE A 23 -33.32 -21.46 -1.87
C ILE A 23 -31.97 -21.19 -1.20
N THR A 24 -31.29 -22.24 -0.71
CA THR A 24 -30.00 -22.05 -0.04
C THR A 24 -28.92 -21.55 -1.00
N ILE A 25 -28.83 -22.16 -2.19
CA ILE A 25 -27.84 -21.72 -3.19
C ILE A 25 -28.15 -20.31 -3.73
N SER A 26 -29.43 -19.92 -3.81
CA SER A 26 -29.80 -18.58 -4.27
C SER A 26 -29.43 -17.51 -3.24
N ILE A 27 -29.63 -17.78 -1.95
CA ILE A 27 -29.20 -16.89 -0.86
C ILE A 27 -27.67 -16.76 -0.85
N ILE A 28 -26.93 -17.89 -0.95
CA ILE A 28 -25.46 -17.87 -0.98
C ILE A 28 -24.96 -17.06 -2.18
N ALA A 29 -25.58 -17.18 -3.37
CA ALA A 29 -25.18 -16.44 -4.55
C ALA A 29 -25.28 -14.91 -4.35
N ILE A 30 -26.38 -14.42 -3.75
CA ILE A 30 -26.58 -12.99 -3.49
C ILE A 30 -25.58 -12.47 -2.45
N LEU A 31 -25.37 -13.21 -1.36
CA LEU A 31 -24.44 -12.83 -0.31
C LEU A 31 -22.98 -12.86 -0.78
N ALA A 32 -22.61 -13.81 -1.65
CA ALA A 32 -21.27 -13.91 -2.19
C ALA A 32 -20.91 -12.67 -3.04
N VAL A 33 -21.82 -12.24 -3.94
CA VAL A 33 -21.57 -11.07 -4.81
C VAL A 33 -21.40 -9.80 -4.00
N THR A 34 -22.31 -9.54 -3.05
CA THR A 34 -22.25 -8.34 -2.21
C THR A 34 -21.02 -8.35 -1.30
N GLY A 35 -20.66 -9.52 -0.75
CA GLY A 35 -19.45 -9.70 0.06
C GLY A 35 -18.16 -9.35 -0.69
N ILE A 36 -18.03 -9.76 -1.96
CA ILE A 36 -16.82 -9.50 -2.78
C ILE A 36 -16.61 -7.98 -2.99
N ILE A 37 -17.67 -7.24 -3.31
CA ILE A 37 -17.57 -5.79 -3.57
C ILE A 37 -17.10 -5.04 -2.32
N ILE A 38 -17.69 -5.35 -1.17
CA ILE A 38 -17.32 -4.72 0.11
C ILE A 38 -15.87 -5.08 0.48
N TYR A 39 -15.52 -6.35 0.35
CA TYR A 39 -14.19 -6.84 0.70
C TYR A 39 -13.09 -6.19 -0.15
N THR A 40 -13.28 -6.11 -1.48
CA THR A 40 -12.31 -5.46 -2.38
C THR A 40 -12.14 -3.98 -2.05
N GLY A 41 -13.22 -3.26 -1.76
CA GLY A 41 -13.16 -1.87 -1.31
C GLY A 41 -12.40 -1.72 0.02
N ALA A 42 -12.68 -2.57 1.01
CA ALA A 42 -11.98 -2.54 2.29
C ALA A 42 -10.48 -2.80 2.15
N GLN A 43 -10.08 -3.74 1.29
CA GLN A 43 -8.68 -4.01 1.00
C GLN A 43 -7.97 -2.81 0.36
N LYS A 44 -8.62 -2.08 -0.56
CA LYS A 44 -8.07 -0.86 -1.17
C LYS A 44 -7.78 0.20 -0.11
N ARG A 45 -8.76 0.48 0.77
CA ARG A 45 -8.60 1.43 1.89
C ARG A 45 -7.47 1.05 2.83
N ALA A 46 -7.33 -0.24 3.13
CA ALA A 46 -6.26 -0.73 4.00
C ALA A 46 -4.87 -0.47 3.36
N ARG A 47 -4.72 -0.70 2.05
CA ARG A 47 -3.49 -0.40 1.32
C ARG A 47 -3.22 1.10 1.25
N ASP A 48 -4.23 1.91 0.99
CA ASP A 48 -4.09 3.37 0.94
C ASP A 48 -3.68 3.96 2.31
N SER A 49 -4.28 3.46 3.40
CA SER A 49 -3.88 3.81 4.77
C SER A 49 -2.43 3.42 5.06
N LYS A 50 -2.03 2.21 4.66
CA LYS A 50 -0.65 1.74 4.76
C LYS A 50 0.32 2.67 4.00
N ARG A 51 0.00 3.04 2.77
CA ARG A 51 0.83 3.94 1.95
C ARG A 51 0.98 5.32 2.56
N ARG A 52 -0.09 5.89 3.14
CA ARG A 52 -0.02 7.16 3.87
C ARG A 52 0.88 7.07 5.09
N GLN A 53 0.83 5.94 5.82
CA GLN A 53 1.72 5.67 6.94
C GLN A 53 3.18 5.53 6.46
N ASP A 54 3.41 4.79 5.39
CA ASP A 54 4.74 4.60 4.79
C ASP A 54 5.37 5.94 4.37
N ILE A 55 4.60 6.83 3.73
CA ILE A 55 5.03 8.19 3.38
C ILE A 55 5.41 9.01 4.63
N THR A 56 4.65 8.83 5.72
CA THR A 56 4.95 9.49 7.00
C THR A 56 6.24 8.95 7.59
N SER A 57 6.47 7.63 7.56
CA SER A 57 7.72 7.02 8.01
C SER A 57 8.92 7.46 7.16
N ILE A 58 8.75 7.57 5.85
CA ILE A 58 9.80 8.07 4.94
C ILE A 58 10.14 9.53 5.26
N THR A 59 9.12 10.38 5.40
CA THR A 59 9.26 11.79 5.79
C THR A 59 10.01 11.91 7.11
N GLN A 60 9.59 11.15 8.13
CA GLN A 60 10.24 11.15 9.44
C GLN A 60 11.70 10.70 9.35
N ALA A 61 12.00 9.67 8.55
CA ALA A 61 13.35 9.19 8.36
C ALA A 61 14.23 10.25 7.66
N LEU A 62 13.70 10.99 6.69
CA LEU A 62 14.44 12.08 6.04
C LEU A 62 14.72 13.23 7.00
N GLU A 63 13.73 13.68 7.77
CA GLU A 63 13.91 14.80 8.70
C GLU A 63 14.76 14.43 9.93
N THR A 64 14.58 13.23 10.49
CA THR A 64 15.31 12.80 11.69
C THR A 64 16.79 12.52 11.40
N ASN A 65 17.11 12.05 10.19
CA ASN A 65 18.48 11.76 9.78
C ASN A 65 19.14 12.93 9.01
N LYS A 66 18.52 14.11 8.99
CA LYS A 66 19.13 15.33 8.45
C LYS A 66 20.28 15.77 9.37
N PRO A 67 21.52 15.90 8.87
CA PRO A 67 22.62 16.40 9.68
C PRO A 67 22.37 17.83 10.17
N PRO A 68 22.60 18.15 11.46
CA PRO A 68 22.28 19.48 12.01
C PRO A 68 23.15 20.60 11.43
N THR A 69 24.32 20.27 10.89
CA THR A 69 25.30 21.21 10.34
C THR A 69 25.22 21.36 8.82
N SER A 70 24.35 20.59 8.15
CA SER A 70 24.25 20.57 6.70
C SER A 70 22.84 20.94 6.24
N PRO A 71 22.70 21.79 5.21
CA PRO A 71 21.41 22.01 4.57
C PRO A 71 20.94 20.81 3.73
N ILE A 72 21.80 19.79 3.57
CA ILE A 72 21.60 18.64 2.69
C ILE A 72 21.02 17.45 3.46
N TYR A 73 20.00 16.82 2.88
CA TYR A 73 19.44 15.56 3.34
C TYR A 73 20.34 14.38 2.98
N ALA A 74 20.63 13.55 3.98
CA ALA A 74 21.36 12.29 3.79
C ALA A 74 20.49 11.24 3.10
N PRO A 75 21.09 10.23 2.44
CA PRO A 75 20.33 9.16 1.84
C PRO A 75 19.56 8.31 2.85
N LEU A 76 18.37 7.86 2.44
CA LEU A 76 17.64 6.87 3.22
C LEU A 76 18.36 5.53 3.17
N ALA A 77 18.52 4.95 4.35
CA ALA A 77 19.02 3.60 4.53
C ALA A 77 17.93 2.73 5.15
N ASN A 78 18.01 1.42 4.92
CA ASN A 78 17.14 0.43 5.56
C ASN A 78 17.16 0.50 7.09
N SER A 79 18.28 0.92 7.68
CA SER A 79 18.45 1.12 9.13
C SER A 79 17.61 2.28 9.68
N HIS A 80 17.13 3.20 8.85
CA HIS A 80 16.28 4.31 9.31
C HIS A 80 14.85 3.86 9.62
N PHE A 81 14.50 2.61 9.29
CA PHE A 81 13.17 2.05 9.46
C PHE A 81 13.21 0.87 10.43
N SER A 82 12.27 0.84 11.38
CA SER A 82 12.15 -0.24 12.37
C SER A 82 12.00 -1.63 11.73
N GLY A 83 11.39 -1.70 10.53
CA GLY A 83 11.25 -2.93 9.76
C GLY A 83 12.50 -3.36 8.97
N GLY A 84 13.62 -2.66 9.09
CA GLY A 84 14.87 -2.96 8.38
C GLY A 84 14.78 -2.86 6.86
N LYS A 85 13.75 -2.17 6.35
CA LYS A 85 13.50 -1.98 4.92
C LYS A 85 12.81 -0.64 4.68
N ILE A 86 13.23 0.04 3.62
CA ILE A 86 12.49 1.19 3.09
C ILE A 86 11.13 0.69 2.59
N PRO A 87 10.01 1.35 2.97
CA PRO A 87 8.70 0.99 2.45
C PRO A 87 8.70 1.00 0.92
N SER A 88 8.29 -0.12 0.34
CA SER A 88 8.18 -0.30 -1.11
C SER A 88 7.05 -1.28 -1.42
N GLU A 89 6.36 -1.03 -2.53
CA GLU A 89 5.36 -1.93 -3.11
C GLU A 89 5.78 -2.12 -4.57
N ALA A 90 6.19 -3.34 -4.90
CA ALA A 90 6.69 -3.69 -6.22
C ALA A 90 5.57 -3.82 -7.25
N ASN A 91 5.89 -3.41 -8.48
CA ASN A 91 5.26 -3.80 -9.75
C ASN A 91 3.73 -3.56 -9.90
N PRO A 92 3.32 -2.41 -10.50
CA PRO A 92 4.11 -1.22 -10.73
C PRO A 92 4.52 -0.56 -9.41
N GLU A 93 5.61 0.20 -9.41
CA GLU A 93 6.03 0.94 -8.21
C GLU A 93 4.99 1.99 -7.82
N LYS A 94 4.64 2.00 -6.53
CA LYS A 94 3.58 2.87 -5.99
C LYS A 94 4.11 4.00 -5.12
N TYR A 95 5.42 4.14 -5.03
CA TYR A 95 6.09 5.20 -4.29
C TYR A 95 7.14 5.84 -5.19
N CYS A 96 7.27 7.16 -5.10
CA CYS A 96 8.31 7.88 -5.81
C CYS A 96 8.91 8.96 -4.90
N LEU A 97 10.16 9.32 -5.16
CA LEU A 97 10.87 10.37 -4.45
C LEU A 97 11.55 11.29 -5.46
N ALA A 98 11.24 12.58 -5.38
CA ALA A 98 11.89 13.64 -6.11
C ALA A 98 12.81 14.41 -5.16
N LYS A 99 13.95 14.88 -5.68
CA LYS A 99 14.92 15.71 -4.97
C LYS A 99 15.16 17.02 -5.71
N ASN A 100 15.47 18.07 -4.98
CA ASN A 100 16.06 19.29 -5.54
C ASN A 100 17.48 19.45 -4.98
N THR A 101 18.43 19.74 -5.87
CA THR A 101 19.83 19.96 -5.50
C THR A 101 20.28 21.41 -5.74
N ILE A 102 19.39 22.26 -6.22
CA ILE A 102 19.68 23.66 -6.60
C ILE A 102 19.28 24.60 -5.47
N ASP A 103 18.09 24.39 -4.92
CA ASP A 103 17.53 25.22 -3.86
C ASP A 103 16.70 24.42 -2.86
N LYS A 104 16.21 25.11 -1.83
CA LYS A 104 15.35 24.53 -0.79
C LYS A 104 13.88 24.45 -1.22
N THR A 105 13.53 24.85 -2.45
CA THR A 105 12.15 24.75 -2.90
C THR A 105 11.84 23.27 -3.15
N PRO A 106 10.84 22.69 -2.48
CA PRO A 106 10.53 21.30 -2.70
C PRO A 106 10.12 21.07 -4.16
N PRO A 107 10.54 19.95 -4.79
CA PRO A 107 10.06 19.58 -6.11
C PRO A 107 8.53 19.65 -6.14
N ALA A 108 7.99 20.27 -7.19
CA ALA A 108 6.55 20.44 -7.32
C ALA A 108 5.83 19.09 -7.21
N GLU A 109 4.69 19.08 -6.51
CA GLU A 109 3.76 17.96 -6.57
C GLU A 109 3.26 17.75 -8.01
N PRO A 110 2.77 16.55 -8.36
CA PRO A 110 2.18 16.29 -9.66
C PRO A 110 1.20 17.37 -10.13
N VAL A 111 1.62 18.21 -11.07
CA VAL A 111 0.84 19.38 -11.51
C VAL A 111 -0.02 19.12 -12.75
N THR A 112 -0.18 17.88 -13.18
CA THR A 112 -1.25 17.57 -14.14
C THR A 112 -2.44 17.06 -13.36
N ALA A 113 -3.53 17.84 -13.36
CA ALA A 113 -4.85 17.44 -12.88
C ALA A 113 -5.25 16.12 -13.54
N GLY A 114 -4.92 15.02 -12.88
CA GLY A 114 -4.99 13.69 -13.47
C GLY A 114 -4.36 12.67 -12.55
N ASP A 115 -4.94 11.49 -12.55
CA ASP A 115 -4.51 10.35 -11.78
C ASP A 115 -3.02 10.00 -12.09
N TRP A 116 -2.14 10.01 -11.07
CA TRP A 116 -0.79 9.46 -11.13
C TRP A 116 -0.86 7.99 -11.54
N GLN A 117 -0.15 7.61 -12.60
CA GLN A 117 -0.09 6.22 -13.03
C GLN A 117 1.04 5.52 -12.28
N ALA A 118 0.73 4.47 -11.53
CA ALA A 118 1.74 3.69 -10.83
C ALA A 118 2.82 3.19 -11.81
N GLY A 119 4.08 3.26 -11.40
CA GLY A 119 5.25 2.91 -12.21
C GLY A 119 5.78 4.02 -13.12
N GLN A 120 5.10 5.17 -13.21
CA GLN A 120 5.64 6.40 -13.80
C GLN A 120 6.60 7.09 -12.83
N ASP A 121 7.48 7.93 -13.37
CA ASP A 121 8.35 8.79 -12.59
C ASP A 121 7.52 9.74 -11.70
N CYS A 122 8.15 10.23 -10.63
CA CYS A 122 7.56 11.30 -9.81
C CYS A 122 7.16 12.47 -10.74
N PRO A 123 5.91 12.95 -10.71
CA PRO A 123 5.51 13.98 -11.66
C PRO A 123 6.02 15.34 -11.15
N GLY A 124 6.83 16.05 -11.96
CA GLY A 124 7.51 17.30 -11.54
C GLY A 124 8.89 17.56 -12.17
N GLY A 125 9.46 16.61 -12.91
CA GLY A 125 10.57 16.87 -13.84
C GLY A 125 11.99 17.07 -13.28
N ALA A 126 12.21 16.96 -11.97
CA ALA A 126 13.56 16.96 -11.38
C ALA A 126 13.94 15.54 -10.96
N ALA A 127 15.13 15.06 -11.38
CA ALA A 127 15.78 13.78 -11.03
C ALA A 127 14.90 12.82 -10.20
N ASN A 128 13.91 12.21 -10.87
CA ASN A 128 12.89 11.38 -10.24
C ASN A 128 13.48 10.03 -9.89
N TYR A 129 13.55 9.69 -8.61
CA TYR A 129 13.98 8.37 -8.18
C TYR A 129 12.78 7.50 -7.80
N LYS A 130 12.87 6.26 -8.26
CA LYS A 130 11.90 5.19 -8.10
C LYS A 130 12.22 4.41 -6.83
N ILE A 131 11.33 4.36 -5.83
CA ILE A 131 11.60 3.55 -4.62
C ILE A 131 11.33 2.08 -4.96
N ALA A 132 12.26 1.47 -5.69
CA ALA A 132 12.17 0.09 -6.15
C ALA A 132 12.51 -0.89 -5.02
N SER A 133 11.74 -1.97 -4.93
CA SER A 133 11.87 -3.02 -3.91
C SER A 133 13.07 -3.96 -4.10
N SER A 134 13.92 -3.78 -5.12
CA SER A 134 14.86 -4.81 -5.58
C SER A 134 16.34 -4.43 -5.60
N SER A 135 16.75 -3.26 -5.12
CA SER A 135 18.18 -2.98 -4.98
C SER A 135 18.45 -2.07 -3.80
N ALA A 136 19.45 -2.47 -3.04
CA ALA A 136 19.89 -1.94 -1.75
C ALA A 136 20.46 -0.50 -1.80
N SER A 137 19.96 0.38 -2.66
CA SER A 137 20.40 1.78 -2.75
C SER A 137 19.37 2.61 -3.53
N ALA A 138 18.17 2.76 -2.99
CA ALA A 138 17.07 3.38 -3.74
C ALA A 138 16.74 4.82 -3.33
N VAL A 139 17.62 5.56 -2.67
CA VAL A 139 17.27 6.97 -2.39
C VAL A 139 18.36 7.97 -2.76
N TYR A 140 19.65 7.63 -2.74
CA TYR A 140 20.66 8.37 -3.53
C TYR A 140 21.83 7.45 -3.89
N GLU A 141 21.81 6.84 -5.08
CA GLU A 141 23.02 6.17 -5.60
C GLU A 141 24.02 7.25 -6.00
N ASN A 142 25.11 7.35 -5.23
CA ASN A 142 26.22 8.31 -5.35
C ASN A 142 25.90 9.74 -4.88
N GLY A 143 26.58 10.17 -3.81
CA GLY A 143 26.90 11.59 -3.56
C GLY A 143 25.70 12.53 -3.39
N SER A 144 25.29 12.70 -2.13
CA SER A 144 25.01 14.00 -1.48
C SER A 144 24.65 15.18 -2.38
N ASP A 145 23.45 15.73 -2.21
CA ASP A 145 23.13 17.18 -2.25
C ASP A 145 21.62 17.47 -2.38
N ALA A 146 20.72 16.65 -1.79
CA ALA A 146 19.30 17.05 -1.73
C ALA A 146 19.12 18.19 -0.73
N LEU A 147 18.83 19.39 -1.22
CA LEU A 147 18.46 20.55 -0.40
C LEU A 147 16.98 20.52 -0.01
N SER A 148 16.15 19.87 -0.82
CA SER A 148 14.73 19.62 -0.55
C SER A 148 14.30 18.33 -1.25
N TRP A 149 13.14 17.79 -0.84
CA TRP A 149 12.60 16.56 -1.38
C TRP A 149 11.07 16.58 -1.38
N THR A 150 10.48 15.76 -2.25
CA THR A 150 9.04 15.46 -2.28
C THR A 150 8.88 13.96 -2.47
N VAL A 151 8.12 13.30 -1.60
CA VAL A 151 7.81 11.87 -1.67
C VAL A 151 6.32 11.69 -1.86
N CYS A 152 5.93 10.81 -2.79
CA CYS A 152 4.53 10.55 -3.11
C CYS A 152 4.23 9.05 -3.12
N ALA A 153 2.99 8.70 -2.75
CA ALA A 153 2.45 7.35 -2.89
C ALA A 153 1.13 7.34 -3.67
N TYR A 154 0.89 6.25 -4.39
CA TYR A 154 -0.30 6.04 -5.22
C TYR A 154 -1.45 5.54 -4.35
N LEU A 155 -2.65 6.05 -4.57
CA LEU A 155 -3.87 5.67 -3.87
C LEU A 155 -4.82 4.99 -4.86
N GLU A 156 -5.44 3.90 -4.43
CA GLU A 156 -6.32 3.10 -5.29
C GLU A 156 -7.77 3.60 -5.27
N GLN A 157 -8.17 4.37 -4.27
CA GLN A 157 -9.55 4.78 -4.04
C GLN A 157 -9.79 6.29 -4.03
N ASP A 158 -8.78 7.09 -3.73
CA ASP A 158 -8.93 8.54 -3.60
C ASP A 158 -8.69 9.28 -4.92
N SER A 159 -9.24 10.48 -5.06
CA SER A 159 -8.96 11.42 -6.16
C SER A 159 -8.58 12.79 -5.56
N PRO A 160 -7.39 13.36 -5.84
CA PRO A 160 -6.33 12.77 -6.66
C PRO A 160 -5.83 11.44 -6.09
N ASN A 161 -5.48 10.51 -6.97
CA ASN A 161 -5.06 9.15 -6.62
C ASN A 161 -3.60 9.07 -6.11
N TYR A 162 -3.16 10.10 -5.42
CA TYR A 162 -1.83 10.18 -4.84
C TYR A 162 -1.83 10.97 -3.53
N PHE A 163 -0.82 10.71 -2.73
CA PHE A 163 -0.55 11.46 -1.50
C PHE A 163 0.92 11.80 -1.43
N CYS A 164 1.21 13.09 -1.38
CA CYS A 164 2.57 13.62 -1.33
C CYS A 164 2.87 14.28 0.02
N ARG A 165 4.15 14.28 0.38
CA ARG A 165 4.75 15.10 1.44
C ARG A 165 6.05 15.66 0.92
N SER A 166 6.39 16.86 1.38
CA SER A 166 7.61 17.55 1.01
C SER A 166 8.41 17.96 2.25
N SER A 167 9.70 18.21 2.07
CA SER A 167 10.56 18.79 3.10
C SER A 167 10.00 20.13 3.59
N SER A 168 10.15 20.41 4.88
CA SER A 168 9.87 21.74 5.42
C SER A 168 10.90 22.75 4.90
N GLN A 169 10.42 23.90 4.39
CA GLN A 169 11.29 25.02 3.98
C GLN A 169 12.02 25.65 5.18
#